data_AF-A0A1W9GYB1-F1
#
_entry.id   AF-A0A1W9GYB1-F1
#
_cell.length_a   1.000
_cell.length_b   1.000
_cell.length_c   1.000
_cell.angle_alpha   90.00
_cell.angle_beta   90.00
_cell.angle_gamma   90.00
#
_symmetry.space_group_name_H-M   'P 1'
#
loop_
_entity.id
_entity.type
_entity.pdbx_description
1 polymer ?
#
loop_
_entity_poly.entity_id
_entity_poly.type
_entity_poly.pdbx_seq_one_letter_code
_entity_poly.pdbx_strand_id
1 'polypeptide(L)'
;MTTTDLDHFNKIIERVAAKHGIALTDDDPILMIHTLNEILLEENIKAHQVLLNNFRSTLEENINKWSQATENKANSLLQASSRNTNLLTEQIINSCFESIDQKIESAFNEKIKEIATIVRNTRQAAIINLLATALFFIAVLVMVLVF
;
A
#
# COMPACT_ATOMS: atom_id res chain seq x y z
N MET A 1 -10.38 -33.42 -49.34
CA MET A 1 -9.87 -34.80 -49.30
C MET A 1 -8.44 -34.83 -49.80
N THR A 2 -7.47 -35.09 -48.93
CA THR A 2 -6.08 -35.36 -49.29
C THR A 2 -5.93 -36.85 -49.63
N THR A 3 -4.99 -37.20 -50.51
CA THR A 3 -4.76 -38.56 -51.01
C THR A 3 -4.45 -39.61 -49.94
N THR A 4 -4.14 -39.17 -48.71
CA THR A 4 -3.86 -40.02 -47.55
C THR A 4 -5.11 -40.66 -46.95
N ASP A 5 -6.27 -39.98 -47.01
CA ASP A 5 -7.53 -40.48 -46.44
C ASP A 5 -8.08 -41.67 -47.21
N LEU A 6 -7.95 -41.63 -48.54
CA LEU A 6 -8.41 -42.69 -49.43
C LEU A 6 -7.63 -44.01 -49.21
N ASP A 7 -6.35 -43.92 -48.87
CA ASP A 7 -5.50 -45.08 -48.58
C ASP A 7 -5.84 -45.73 -47.22
N HIS A 8 -6.24 -44.91 -46.24
CA HIS A 8 -6.74 -45.38 -44.96
C HIS A 8 -8.12 -46.03 -45.10
N PHE A 9 -8.99 -45.45 -45.94
CA PHE A 9 -10.32 -45.96 -46.25
C PHE A 9 -10.26 -47.36 -46.90
N ASN A 10 -9.37 -47.54 -47.89
CA ASN A 10 -9.15 -48.84 -48.53
C ASN A 10 -8.63 -49.91 -47.54
N LYS A 11 -7.75 -49.52 -46.59
CA LYS A 11 -7.28 -50.43 -45.53
C LYS A 11 -8.37 -50.85 -44.56
N ILE A 12 -9.34 -49.97 -44.28
CA ILE A 12 -10.49 -50.30 -43.41
C ILE A 12 -11.41 -51.28 -44.14
N ILE A 13 -11.70 -51.04 -45.42
CA ILE A 13 -12.52 -51.94 -46.25
C ILE A 13 -11.87 -53.33 -46.34
N GLU A 14 -10.57 -53.40 -46.61
CA GLU A 14 -9.82 -54.66 -46.68
C GLU A 14 -9.86 -55.41 -45.33
N ARG A 15 -9.73 -54.69 -44.21
CA ARG A 15 -9.73 -55.31 -42.87
C ARG A 15 -11.11 -55.80 -42.43
N VAL A 16 -12.18 -55.12 -42.84
CA VAL A 16 -13.56 -55.56 -42.59
C VAL A 16 -13.90 -56.78 -43.45
N ALA A 17 -13.52 -56.76 -44.73
CA ALA A 17 -13.71 -57.89 -45.64
C ALA A 17 -12.94 -59.14 -45.18
N ALA A 18 -11.69 -58.99 -44.73
CA ALA A 18 -10.88 -60.09 -44.21
C ALA A 18 -11.41 -60.69 -42.90
N LYS A 19 -12.04 -59.89 -42.04
CA LYS A 19 -12.51 -60.34 -40.72
C LYS A 19 -13.93 -60.90 -40.73
N HIS A 20 -14.79 -60.41 -41.63
CA HIS A 20 -16.22 -60.75 -41.64
C HIS A 20 -16.68 -61.41 -42.95
N GLY A 21 -15.84 -61.47 -43.98
CA GLY A 21 -16.14 -62.14 -45.25
C GLY A 21 -17.16 -61.41 -46.13
N ILE A 22 -17.41 -60.12 -45.86
CA ILE A 22 -18.40 -59.30 -46.57
C ILE A 22 -17.64 -58.24 -47.38
N ALA A 23 -17.83 -58.23 -48.70
CA ALA A 23 -17.30 -57.18 -49.57
C ALA A 23 -18.18 -55.93 -49.41
N LEU A 24 -17.61 -54.85 -48.86
CA LEU A 24 -18.32 -53.57 -48.75
C LEU A 24 -18.22 -52.80 -50.07
N THR A 25 -19.37 -52.31 -50.53
CA THR A 25 -19.56 -51.39 -51.65
C THR A 25 -19.67 -49.96 -51.10
N ASP A 26 -19.42 -48.94 -51.92
CA ASP A 26 -19.43 -47.52 -51.47
C ASP A 26 -20.75 -47.08 -50.81
N ASP A 27 -21.87 -47.75 -51.10
CA ASP A 27 -23.21 -47.46 -50.56
C ASP A 27 -23.60 -48.34 -49.35
N ASP A 28 -22.64 -49.08 -48.78
CA ASP A 28 -22.91 -49.93 -47.62
C ASP A 28 -23.21 -49.10 -46.36
N PRO A 29 -24.27 -49.43 -45.60
CA PRO A 29 -24.70 -48.68 -44.43
C PRO A 29 -23.65 -48.63 -43.31
N ILE A 30 -22.75 -49.61 -43.25
CA ILE A 30 -21.62 -49.62 -42.30
C ILE A 30 -20.59 -48.53 -42.68
N LEU A 31 -20.36 -48.33 -43.97
CA LEU A 31 -19.45 -47.31 -44.49
C LEU A 31 -20.04 -45.91 -44.26
N MET A 32 -21.35 -45.73 -44.49
CA MET A 32 -22.05 -44.48 -44.17
C MET A 32 -21.94 -44.09 -42.70
N ILE A 33 -22.07 -45.04 -41.77
CA ILE A 33 -21.89 -44.77 -40.32
C ILE A 33 -20.46 -44.36 -40.00
N HIS A 34 -19.46 -44.96 -40.65
CA HIS A 34 -18.07 -44.58 -40.46
C HIS A 34 -17.81 -43.15 -40.93
N THR A 35 -18.25 -42.80 -42.13
CA THR A 35 -18.16 -41.44 -42.69
C THR A 35 -18.89 -40.42 -41.81
N LEU A 36 -20.06 -40.79 -41.29
CA LEU A 36 -20.85 -39.91 -40.42
C LEU A 36 -20.18 -39.70 -39.05
N ASN A 37 -19.56 -40.75 -38.49
CA ASN A 37 -18.75 -40.61 -37.28
C ASN A 37 -17.52 -39.72 -37.50
N GLU A 38 -16.87 -39.82 -38.65
CA GLU A 38 -15.71 -38.99 -38.97
C GLU A 38 -16.10 -37.50 -39.06
N ILE A 39 -17.19 -37.19 -39.77
CA ILE A 39 -17.74 -35.84 -39.85
C ILE A 39 -18.11 -35.32 -38.45
N LEU A 40 -18.78 -36.15 -37.63
CA LEU A 40 -19.15 -35.79 -36.26
C LEU A 40 -17.93 -35.53 -35.36
N LEU A 41 -16.86 -36.32 -35.52
CA LEU A 41 -15.61 -36.12 -34.79
C LEU A 41 -14.93 -34.83 -35.22
N GLU A 42 -14.90 -34.54 -36.51
CA GLU A 42 -14.30 -33.31 -37.05
C GLU A 42 -15.07 -32.07 -36.60
N GLU A 43 -16.41 -32.12 -36.60
CA GLU A 43 -17.27 -31.07 -36.06
C GLU A 43 -17.10 -30.91 -34.55
N ASN A 44 -16.98 -32.01 -33.80
CA ASN A 44 -16.70 -31.95 -32.35
C ASN A 44 -15.37 -31.25 -32.06
N ILE A 45 -14.32 -31.62 -32.80
CA ILE A 45 -13.00 -31.00 -32.63
C ILE A 45 -13.07 -29.50 -32.90
N LYS A 46 -13.76 -29.09 -33.97
CA LYS A 46 -13.97 -27.66 -34.29
C LYS A 46 -14.76 -26.95 -33.19
N ALA A 47 -15.86 -27.55 -32.72
CA ALA A 47 -16.67 -26.98 -31.64
C ALA A 47 -15.86 -26.84 -30.34
N HIS A 48 -15.06 -27.85 -29.97
CA HIS A 48 -14.18 -27.80 -28.82
C HIS A 48 -13.08 -26.74 -28.95
N GLN A 49 -12.49 -26.57 -30.13
CA GLN A 49 -11.52 -25.49 -30.37
C GLN A 49 -12.14 -24.10 -30.21
N VAL A 50 -13.34 -23.89 -30.74
CA VAL A 50 -14.06 -22.61 -30.59
C VAL A 50 -14.35 -22.34 -29.11
N LEU A 51 -14.82 -23.36 -28.38
CA LEU A 51 -15.09 -23.24 -26.94
C LEU A 51 -13.83 -22.90 -26.14
N LEU A 52 -12.71 -23.60 -26.40
CA LEU A 52 -11.43 -23.33 -25.75
C LEU A 52 -10.90 -21.92 -26.03
N ASN A 53 -11.02 -21.47 -27.28
CA ASN A 53 -10.62 -20.11 -27.66
C ASN A 53 -11.47 -19.05 -26.96
N ASN A 54 -12.80 -19.27 -26.89
CA ASN A 54 -13.69 -18.38 -26.17
C ASN A 54 -13.37 -18.34 -24.67
N PHE A 55 -13.16 -19.51 -24.06
CA PHE A 55 -12.78 -19.62 -22.66
C PHE A 55 -11.46 -18.90 -22.36
N ARG A 56 -10.46 -19.07 -23.23
CA ARG A 56 -9.18 -18.36 -23.13
C ARG A 56 -9.36 -16.85 -23.24
N SER A 57 -10.11 -16.37 -24.23
CA SER A 57 -10.38 -14.94 -24.41
C SER A 57 -11.07 -14.35 -23.18
N THR A 58 -12.06 -15.07 -22.63
CA THR A 58 -12.79 -14.65 -21.44
C THR A 58 -11.88 -14.60 -20.22
N LEU A 59 -10.97 -15.58 -20.07
CA LEU A 59 -9.96 -15.56 -19.01
C LEU A 59 -9.00 -14.38 -19.15
N GLU A 60 -8.48 -14.12 -20.33
CA GLU A 60 -7.55 -13.00 -20.58
C GLU A 60 -8.23 -11.66 -20.27
N GLU A 61 -9.50 -11.49 -20.65
CA GLU A 61 -10.28 -10.29 -20.31
C GLU A 61 -10.47 -10.16 -18.78
N ASN A 62 -10.85 -11.24 -18.10
CA ASN A 62 -11.06 -11.22 -16.65
C ASN A 62 -9.76 -10.99 -15.88
N ILE A 63 -8.65 -11.60 -16.30
CA ILE A 63 -7.33 -11.39 -15.71
C ILE A 63 -6.91 -9.94 -15.89
N ASN A 64 -7.10 -9.35 -17.07
CA ASN A 64 -6.76 -7.95 -17.30
C ASN A 64 -7.60 -7.01 -16.41
N LYS A 65 -8.91 -7.26 -16.29
CA LYS A 65 -9.79 -6.52 -15.39
C LYS A 65 -9.37 -6.65 -13.92
N TRP A 66 -9.03 -7.85 -13.48
CA TRP A 66 -8.53 -8.10 -12.12
C TRP A 66 -7.19 -7.42 -11.86
N SER A 67 -6.27 -7.47 -12.82
CA SER A 67 -4.97 -6.79 -12.73
C SER A 67 -5.16 -5.29 -12.54
N GLN A 68 -5.97 -4.66 -13.41
CA GLN A 68 -6.27 -3.23 -13.30
C GLN A 68 -6.99 -2.89 -11.99
N ALA A 69 -7.96 -3.69 -11.56
CA ALA A 69 -8.66 -3.47 -10.30
C ALA A 69 -7.73 -3.58 -9.08
N THR A 70 -6.84 -4.58 -9.06
CA THR A 70 -5.84 -4.77 -8.01
C THR A 70 -4.82 -3.63 -7.99
N GLU A 71 -4.32 -3.20 -9.14
CA GLU A 71 -3.38 -2.09 -9.24
C GLU A 71 -4.00 -0.76 -8.76
N ASN A 72 -5.22 -0.47 -9.20
CA ASN A 72 -5.96 0.70 -8.74
C ASN A 72 -6.21 0.65 -7.23
N LYS A 73 -6.58 -0.51 -6.69
CA LYS A 73 -6.79 -0.69 -5.25
C LYS A 73 -5.49 -0.51 -4.47
N ALA A 74 -4.39 -1.09 -4.94
CA ALA A 74 -3.07 -0.94 -4.34
C ALA A 74 -2.63 0.54 -4.33
N ASN A 75 -2.76 1.24 -5.45
CA ASN A 75 -2.45 2.67 -5.55
C ASN A 75 -3.34 3.52 -4.65
N SER A 76 -4.63 3.19 -4.52
CA SER A 76 -5.54 3.89 -3.61
C SER A 76 -5.16 3.69 -2.14
N LEU A 77 -4.74 2.47 -1.78
CA LEU A 77 -4.33 2.13 -0.42
C LEU A 77 -3.00 2.80 -0.08
N LEU A 78 -2.03 2.81 -1.00
CA LEU A 78 -0.76 3.51 -0.85
C LEU A 78 -0.97 5.01 -0.69
N GLN A 79 -1.84 5.63 -1.49
CA GLN A 79 -2.18 7.05 -1.35
C GLN A 79 -2.88 7.35 -0.03
N ALA A 80 -3.83 6.51 0.38
CA ALA A 80 -4.51 6.66 1.68
C ALA A 80 -3.52 6.54 2.84
N SER A 81 -2.63 5.55 2.79
CA SER A 81 -1.57 5.36 3.79
C SER A 81 -0.63 6.57 3.84
N SER A 82 -0.13 7.04 2.69
CA SER A 82 0.77 8.20 2.61
C SER A 82 0.10 9.49 3.10
N ARG A 83 -1.18 9.73 2.77
CA ARG A 83 -1.92 10.88 3.32
C ARG A 83 -2.06 10.80 4.82
N ASN A 84 -2.39 9.63 5.36
CA ASN A 84 -2.50 9.43 6.80
C ASN A 84 -1.15 9.64 7.51
N THR A 85 -0.04 9.16 6.95
CA THR A 85 1.29 9.40 7.53
C THR A 85 1.66 10.87 7.50
N ASN A 86 1.35 11.59 6.42
CA ASN A 86 1.65 13.02 6.32
C ASN A 86 0.82 13.83 7.34
N LEU A 87 -0.48 13.55 7.46
CA LEU A 87 -1.34 14.20 8.46
C LEU A 87 -0.89 13.94 9.90
N LEU A 88 -0.55 12.69 10.22
CA LEU A 88 0.01 12.35 11.54
C LEU A 88 1.35 13.05 11.78
N THR A 89 2.20 13.14 10.77
CA THR A 89 3.48 13.85 10.85
C THR A 89 3.28 15.33 11.11
N GLU A 90 2.38 16.00 10.38
CA GLU A 90 2.04 17.41 10.60
C GLU A 90 1.47 17.64 12.00
N GLN A 91 0.56 16.79 12.47
CA GLN A 91 0.01 16.89 13.82
C GLN A 91 1.07 16.71 14.90
N ILE A 92 1.97 15.72 14.74
CA ILE A 92 3.08 15.49 15.68
C ILE A 92 4.05 16.67 15.67
N ILE A 93 4.38 17.21 14.49
CA ILE A 93 5.28 18.37 14.38
C ILE A 93 4.65 19.58 15.04
N ASN A 94 3.39 19.90 14.75
CA ASN A 94 2.71 21.07 15.32
C ASN A 94 2.58 20.96 16.84
N SER A 95 2.14 19.81 17.36
CA SER A 95 2.05 19.59 18.81
C SER A 95 3.40 19.61 19.51
N CYS A 96 4.47 19.12 18.85
CA CYS A 96 5.83 19.22 19.33
C CYS A 96 6.30 20.68 19.38
N PHE A 97 6.06 21.46 18.32
CA PHE A 97 6.38 22.89 18.28
C PHE A 97 5.65 23.68 19.36
N GLU A 98 4.34 23.46 19.54
CA GLU A 98 3.57 24.09 20.61
C GLU A 98 4.13 23.73 22.00
N SER A 99 4.47 22.46 22.21
CA SER A 99 5.05 22.00 23.47
C SER A 99 6.44 22.59 23.72
N ILE A 100 7.26 22.73 22.68
CA ILE A 100 8.58 23.37 22.76
C ILE A 100 8.43 24.86 23.08
N ASP A 101 7.54 25.56 22.39
CA ASP A 101 7.32 27.00 22.58
C ASP A 101 6.82 27.28 24.00
N GLN A 102 5.84 26.51 24.48
CA GLN A 102 5.36 26.58 25.88
C GLN A 102 6.48 26.28 26.89
N LYS A 103 7.34 25.30 26.61
CA LYS A 103 8.44 24.94 27.51
C LYS A 103 9.54 25.99 27.53
N ILE A 104 9.82 26.62 26.39
CA ILE A 104 10.75 27.75 26.29
C ILE A 104 10.16 28.96 27.02
N GLU A 105 8.91 29.31 26.76
CA GLU A 105 8.25 30.47 27.40
C GLU A 105 8.18 30.29 28.92
N SER A 106 7.78 29.10 29.40
CA SER A 106 7.75 28.80 30.83
C SER A 106 9.14 28.84 31.47
N ALA A 107 10.15 28.24 30.83
CA ALA A 107 11.53 28.28 31.33
C ALA A 107 12.08 29.72 31.36
N PHE A 108 11.80 30.52 30.35
CA PHE A 108 12.20 31.93 30.32
C PHE A 108 11.49 32.73 31.41
N ASN A 109 10.18 32.55 31.56
CA ASN A 109 9.40 33.28 32.57
C ASN A 109 9.83 32.91 33.99
N GLU A 110 10.16 31.63 34.23
CA GLU A 110 10.74 31.18 35.49
C GLU A 110 12.09 31.84 35.75
N LYS A 111 13.00 31.86 34.77
CA LYS A 111 14.30 32.52 34.88
C LYS A 111 14.18 34.04 35.08
N ILE A 112 13.23 34.70 34.41
CA ILE A 112 12.95 36.12 34.60
C ILE A 112 12.45 36.40 36.02
N LYS A 113 11.58 35.55 36.57
CA LYS A 113 11.13 35.67 37.97
C LYS A 113 12.26 35.47 38.97
N GLU A 114 13.14 34.49 38.75
CA GLU A 114 14.36 34.31 39.57
C GLU A 114 15.23 35.57 39.53
N ILE A 115 15.48 36.15 38.35
CA ILE A 115 16.27 37.38 38.23
C ILE A 115 15.58 38.55 38.96
N ALA A 116 14.27 38.72 38.77
CA ALA A 116 13.52 39.82 39.41
C ALA A 116 13.54 39.73 40.94
N THR A 117 13.47 38.52 41.49
CA THR A 117 13.57 38.30 42.95
C THR A 117 14.97 38.59 43.49
N ILE A 118 16.02 38.17 42.77
CA ILE A 118 17.41 38.50 43.11
C ILE A 118 17.59 40.03 43.14
N VAL A 119 17.17 40.74 42.08
CA VAL A 119 17.28 42.21 42.00
C VAL A 119 16.54 42.90 43.16
N ARG A 120 15.34 42.42 43.50
CA ARG A 120 14.56 42.96 44.63
C ARG A 120 15.28 42.76 45.97
N ASN A 121 15.86 41.59 46.20
CA ASN A 121 16.61 41.28 47.41
C ASN A 121 17.89 42.13 47.50
N THR A 122 18.62 42.30 46.39
CA THR A 122 19.79 43.19 46.32
C THR A 122 19.41 44.63 46.66
N ARG A 123 18.29 45.14 46.13
CA ARG A 123 17.80 46.49 46.44
C ARG A 123 17.46 46.65 47.93
N GLN A 124 16.82 45.66 48.55
CA GLN A 124 16.53 45.69 49.98
C GLN A 124 17.81 45.65 50.82
N ALA A 125 18.77 44.79 50.46
CA ALA A 125 20.07 44.74 51.13
C ALA A 125 20.84 46.06 51.00
N ALA A 126 20.77 46.74 49.85
CA ALA A 126 21.39 48.05 49.66
C ALA A 126 20.77 49.13 50.55
N ILE A 127 19.44 49.14 50.71
CA ILE A 127 18.74 50.08 51.62
C ILE A 127 19.15 49.81 53.07
N ILE A 128 19.19 48.54 53.49
CA ILE A 128 19.61 48.17 54.84
C ILE A 128 21.07 48.57 55.08
N ASN A 129 21.95 48.32 54.11
CA ASN A 129 23.36 48.69 54.20
C ASN A 129 23.53 50.22 54.28
N LEU A 130 22.79 50.99 53.49
CA LEU A 130 22.81 52.46 53.55
C LEU A 130 22.38 52.98 54.93
N LEU A 131 21.31 52.39 55.50
CA LEU A 131 20.81 52.75 56.83
C LEU A 131 21.83 52.38 57.92
N ALA A 132 22.47 51.22 57.81
CA ALA A 132 23.54 50.79 58.71
C ALA A 132 24.75 51.74 58.66
N THR A 133 25.20 52.14 57.47
CA THR A 133 26.30 53.12 57.34
C THR A 133 25.93 54.49 57.90
N ALA A 134 24.70 54.96 57.73
CA ALA A 134 24.23 56.21 58.32
C ALA A 134 24.23 56.15 59.85
N LEU A 135 23.74 55.04 60.42
CA LEU A 135 23.74 54.83 61.87
C LEU A 135 25.17 54.76 62.43
N PHE A 136 26.08 54.06 61.74
CA PHE A 136 27.49 53.98 62.11
C PHE A 136 28.16 55.36 62.08
N PHE A 137 27.88 56.17 61.06
CA PHE A 137 28.40 57.53 60.96
C PHE A 137 27.93 58.40 62.14
N ILE A 138 26.64 58.35 62.49
CA ILE A 138 26.09 59.06 63.65
C ILE A 138 26.76 58.59 64.95
N ALA A 139 26.93 57.27 65.14
CA ALA A 139 27.56 56.72 66.34
C ALA A 139 29.02 57.18 66.50
N VAL A 140 29.80 57.17 65.40
CA VAL A 140 31.18 57.69 65.39
C VAL A 140 31.20 59.19 65.70
N LEU A 141 30.27 59.96 65.14
CA LEU A 141 30.19 61.42 65.37
C LEU A 141 29.88 61.74 66.82
N VAL A 142 28.97 60.99 67.45
CA VAL A 142 28.68 61.10 68.89
C VAL A 142 29.91 60.73 69.72
N MET A 143 30.60 59.65 69.38
CA MET A 143 31.81 59.24 70.10
C MET A 143 32.89 60.32 70.05
N VAL A 144 33.09 60.99 68.91
CA VAL A 144 34.05 62.10 68.76
C VAL A 144 33.62 63.35 69.51
N LEU A 145 32.32 63.61 69.67
CA LEU A 145 31.81 64.79 70.40
C LEU A 145 31.86 64.62 71.93
N VAL A 146 31.78 63.37 72.40
CA VAL A 146 31.77 63.04 73.84
C VAL A 146 33.19 62.92 74.42
N PHE A 147 34.19 62.63 73.57
CA PHE A 147 35.62 62.64 73.92
C PHE A 147 36.24 64.03 73.72
#